data_AF-A0AAW6RUY1-F1
#
_entry.id   AF-A0AAW6RUY1-F1
#
_cell.length_a   1.000
_cell.length_b   1.000
_cell.length_c   1.000
_cell.angle_alpha   90.00
_cell.angle_beta   90.00
_cell.angle_gamma   90.00
#
_symmetry.space_group_name_H-M   'P 1'
#
loop_
_entity.id
_entity.type
_entity.pdbx_description
1 polymer ?
#
loop_
_entity_poly.entity_id
_entity_poly.type
_entity_poly.pdbx_seq_one_letter_code
_entity_poly.pdbx_strand_id
1 'polypeptide(L)'
;MSDYLELIDVKTHLRVLHARDDNYIQLLTKAALESVENFIDRPLSELEDGGGEIPSSLKAAALLMVGDMYSNRSDVVIGTIVAINPTTERLMLPFRKMGV
;
A
#
# COMPACT_ATOMS: atom_id res chain seq x y z
N MET A 1 -9.94 -6.23 9.57
CA MET A 1 -8.57 -5.70 9.61
C MET A 1 -7.98 -5.56 8.22
N SER A 2 -8.70 -4.77 7.41
CA SER A 2 -8.17 -3.90 6.37
C SER A 2 -8.71 -2.51 6.76
N ASP A 3 -8.62 -2.18 8.05
CA ASP A 3 -9.55 -1.24 8.70
C ASP A 3 -9.22 0.22 8.40
N TYR A 4 -8.12 0.45 7.66
CA TYR A 4 -7.66 1.78 7.25
C TYR A 4 -7.91 2.11 5.77
N LEU A 5 -8.24 1.10 4.95
CA LEU A 5 -8.52 1.25 3.52
C LEU A 5 -9.76 0.45 3.15
N GLU A 6 -10.80 1.15 2.73
CA GLU A 6 -12.01 0.50 2.23
C GLU A 6 -11.75 -0.14 0.86
N LEU A 7 -12.37 -1.31 0.66
CA LEU A 7 -12.25 -2.08 -0.57
C LEU A 7 -12.72 -1.25 -1.79
N ILE A 8 -13.72 -0.39 -1.60
CA ILE A 8 -14.27 0.45 -2.66
C ILE A 8 -13.26 1.52 -3.13
N ASP A 9 -12.48 2.10 -2.21
CA ASP A 9 -11.44 3.08 -2.53
C ASP A 9 -10.32 2.42 -3.33
N VAL A 10 -9.91 1.23 -2.92
CA VAL A 10 -8.89 0.44 -3.60
C VAL A 10 -9.36 0.03 -5.01
N LYS A 11 -10.61 -0.39 -5.16
CA LYS A 11 -11.19 -0.70 -6.49
C LYS A 11 -11.26 0.52 -7.39
N THR A 12 -11.59 1.68 -6.83
CA THR A 12 -11.59 2.94 -7.57
C THR A 12 -10.18 3.28 -8.06
N HIS A 13 -9.16 3.08 -7.22
CA HIS A 13 -7.75 3.26 -7.59
C HIS A 13 -7.32 2.29 -8.71
N LEU A 14 -7.64 0.99 -8.58
CA LEU A 14 -7.32 -0.04 -9.56
C LEU A 14 -8.18 0.00 -10.83
N ARG A 15 -9.23 0.84 -10.86
CA ARG A 15 -10.26 0.90 -11.92
C ARG A 15 -10.96 -0.45 -12.16
N VAL A 16 -11.19 -1.21 -11.09
CA VAL A 16 -11.83 -2.53 -11.14
C VAL A 16 -13.33 -2.40 -10.87
N LEU A 17 -14.15 -2.69 -11.88
CA LEU A 17 -15.61 -2.56 -11.82
C LEU A 17 -16.35 -3.84 -11.39
N HIS A 18 -15.65 -4.99 -11.35
CA HIS A 18 -16.24 -6.30 -11.03
C HIS A 18 -15.95 -6.74 -9.60
N ALA A 19 -16.73 -7.69 -9.08
CA ALA A 19 -16.59 -8.23 -7.71
C ALA A 19 -15.73 -9.51 -7.62
N ARG A 20 -15.29 -10.08 -8.75
CA ARG A 20 -14.59 -11.38 -8.78
C ARG A 20 -13.26 -11.37 -8.04
N ASP A 21 -12.57 -10.24 -8.09
CA ASP A 21 -11.22 -10.09 -7.56
C ASP A 21 -11.22 -9.49 -6.15
N ASP A 22 -12.39 -9.29 -5.52
CA ASP A 22 -12.50 -8.61 -4.23
C ASP A 22 -11.68 -9.32 -3.14
N ASN A 23 -11.71 -10.66 -3.10
CA ASN A 23 -10.90 -11.44 -2.15
C ASN A 23 -9.39 -11.30 -2.42
N TYR A 24 -9.00 -11.22 -3.69
CA TYR A 24 -7.60 -11.08 -4.06
C TYR A 24 -7.08 -9.66 -3.74
N ILE A 25 -7.89 -8.64 -4.03
CA ILE A 25 -7.60 -7.25 -3.70
C ILE A 25 -7.47 -7.10 -2.17
N GLN A 26 -8.34 -7.72 -1.37
CA GLN A 26 -8.20 -7.74 0.09
C GLN A 26 -6.91 -8.39 0.59
N LEU A 27 -6.41 -9.41 -0.10
CA LEU A 27 -5.13 -10.03 0.24
C LEU A 27 -3.99 -9.07 -0.07
N LEU A 28 -4.01 -8.43 -1.25
CA LEU A 28 -3.00 -7.46 -1.64
C LEU A 28 -2.99 -6.22 -0.73
N THR A 29 -4.15 -5.74 -0.29
CA THR A 29 -4.22 -4.58 0.62
C THR A 29 -3.57 -4.90 1.96
N LYS A 30 -3.77 -6.12 2.48
CA LYS A 30 -3.09 -6.57 3.71
C LYS A 30 -1.57 -6.62 3.51
N ALA A 31 -1.12 -7.28 2.44
CA ALA A 31 0.32 -7.38 2.14
C ALA A 31 0.98 -6.00 1.94
N ALA A 32 0.27 -5.07 1.30
CA ALA A 32 0.75 -3.70 1.15
C ALA A 32 0.85 -2.96 2.49
N LEU A 33 -0.15 -3.07 3.38
CA LEU A 33 -0.11 -2.46 4.71
C LEU A 33 1.02 -3.04 5.57
N GLU A 34 1.19 -4.37 5.57
CA GLU A 34 2.31 -5.04 6.24
C GLU A 34 3.67 -4.56 5.69
N SER A 35 3.78 -4.39 4.37
CA SER A 35 5.00 -3.85 3.77
C SER A 35 5.28 -2.40 4.18
N VAL A 36 4.24 -1.58 4.36
CA VAL A 36 4.37 -0.20 4.84
C VAL A 36 4.83 -0.19 6.30
N GLU A 37 4.25 -1.03 7.16
CA GLU A 37 4.69 -1.20 8.56
C GLU A 37 6.16 -1.58 8.66
N ASN A 38 6.57 -2.59 7.87
CA ASN A 38 7.95 -3.05 7.81
C ASN A 38 8.91 -1.96 7.31
N PHE A 39 8.49 -1.10 6.37
CA PHE A 39 9.32 -0.02 5.87
C PHE A 39 9.52 1.09 6.90
N ILE A 40 8.45 1.45 7.60
CA ILE A 40 8.44 2.51 8.63
C ILE A 40 9.15 2.04 9.91
N ASP A 41 9.22 0.73 10.13
CA ASP A 41 9.72 0.08 11.34
C ASP A 41 8.93 0.52 12.59
N ARG A 42 7.60 0.62 12.41
CA ARG A 42 6.64 1.04 13.43
C ARG A 42 5.25 0.47 13.13
N PRO A 43 4.48 0.02 14.14
CA PRO A 43 3.09 -0.38 13.91
C PRO A 43 2.24 0.82 13.47
N LEU A 44 1.33 0.61 12.52
CA LEU A 44 0.43 1.66 12.03
C LEU A 44 -0.47 2.22 13.14
N SER A 45 -0.77 1.42 14.17
CA SER A 45 -1.55 1.84 15.33
C SER A 45 -0.93 3.01 16.11
N GLU A 46 0.39 3.22 16.02
CA GLU A 46 1.05 4.37 16.66
C GLU A 46 0.95 5.67 15.84
N LEU A 47 0.52 5.57 14.58
CA LEU A 47 0.33 6.70 13.67
C LEU A 47 -1.15 7.02 13.45
N GLU A 48 -2.05 6.31 14.12
CA GLU A 48 -3.46 6.64 14.13
C GLU A 48 -3.65 8.02 14.78
N ASP A 49 -4.28 8.94 14.04
CA ASP A 49 -4.86 10.11 14.69
C ASP A 49 -5.97 9.65 15.64
N GLY A 50 -6.35 10.48 16.62
CA GLY A 50 -7.36 10.14 17.64
C GLY A 50 -8.77 9.75 17.12
N GLY A 51 -8.96 9.66 15.80
CA GLY A 51 -10.11 9.07 15.11
C GLY A 51 -9.86 7.72 14.42
N GLY A 52 -8.72 7.06 14.62
CA GLY A 52 -8.40 5.74 14.05
C GLY A 52 -7.97 5.76 12.58
N GLU A 53 -7.59 6.93 12.05
CA GLU A 53 -7.15 7.07 10.66
C GLU A 53 -5.64 7.22 10.53
N ILE A 54 -5.07 6.55 9.54
CA ILE A 54 -3.66 6.70 9.14
C ILE A 54 -3.50 7.98 8.30
N PRO A 55 -2.35 8.68 8.37
CA PRO A 55 -1.99 9.77 7.48
C PRO A 55 -2.26 9.49 6.00
N SER A 56 -2.81 10.48 5.29
CA SER A 56 -3.15 10.39 3.88
C SER A 56 -1.96 10.00 2.98
N SER A 57 -0.73 10.39 3.36
CA SER A 57 0.50 9.99 2.68
C SER A 57 0.72 8.48 2.68
N LEU A 58 0.46 7.80 3.80
CA LEU A 58 0.63 6.35 3.92
C LEU A 58 -0.50 5.60 3.21
N LYS A 59 -1.74 6.13 3.27
CA LYS A 59 -2.86 5.60 2.47
C LYS A 59 -2.51 5.62 0.98
N ALA A 60 -1.97 6.73 0.47
CA ALA A 60 -1.54 6.84 -0.92
C ALA A 60 -0.38 5.89 -1.26
N ALA A 61 0.58 5.73 -0.36
CA ALA A 61 1.72 4.83 -0.57
C ALA A 61 1.28 3.35 -0.62
N ALA A 62 0.38 2.93 0.27
CA ALA A 62 -0.22 1.60 0.24
C ALA A 62 -1.00 1.35 -1.07
N LEU A 63 -1.79 2.33 -1.55
CA LEU A 63 -2.51 2.22 -2.83
C LEU A 63 -1.58 1.99 -4.02
N LEU A 64 -0.46 2.72 -4.07
CA LEU A 64 0.55 2.54 -5.12
C LEU A 64 1.18 1.14 -5.08
N MET A 65 1.46 0.59 -3.89
CA MET A 65 1.97 -0.77 -3.73
C MET A 65 0.95 -1.82 -4.18
N VAL A 66 -0.34 -1.64 -3.82
CA VAL A 66 -1.41 -2.53 -4.30
C VAL A 66 -1.53 -2.48 -5.82
N GLY A 67 -1.44 -1.29 -6.42
CA GLY A 67 -1.44 -1.11 -7.87
C GLY A 67 -0.31 -1.88 -8.57
N ASP A 68 0.89 -1.83 -8.00
CA ASP A 68 2.05 -2.54 -8.50
C ASP A 68 1.88 -4.06 -8.38
N MET A 69 1.52 -4.57 -7.20
CA MET A 69 1.29 -6.01 -6.97
C MET A 69 0.15 -6.58 -7.81
N TYR A 70 -0.91 -5.80 -8.05
CA TYR A 70 -2.05 -6.24 -8.85
C TYR A 70 -1.71 -6.32 -10.34
N SER A 71 -0.88 -5.39 -10.82
CA SER A 71 -0.41 -5.33 -12.21
C SER A 71 0.68 -6.36 -12.50
N ASN A 72 1.60 -6.54 -11.56
CA ASN A 72 2.74 -7.45 -11.66
C ASN A 72 2.46 -8.75 -10.90
N ARG A 73 1.88 -9.73 -11.59
CA ARG A 73 1.53 -11.05 -11.03
C ARG A 73 2.57 -12.15 -11.30
N SER A 74 3.80 -11.75 -11.58
CA SER A 74 4.92 -12.64 -11.92
C SER A 74 6.07 -12.38 -10.96
N ASP A 75 6.71 -13.44 -10.50
CA ASP A 75 7.91 -13.36 -9.66
C ASP A 75 9.14 -12.86 -10.44
N VAL A 76 9.15 -13.07 -11.75
CA VAL A 76 10.24 -12.66 -12.65
C VAL A 76 9.69 -11.89 -13.84
N VAL A 77 10.21 -10.68 -14.06
CA VAL A 77 9.94 -9.86 -15.24
C VAL A 77 11.25 -9.73 -16.03
N ILE A 78 11.32 -10.33 -17.22
CA ILE A 78 12.53 -10.34 -18.05
C ILE A 78 12.44 -9.25 -19.12
N GLY A 79 13.48 -8.43 -19.25
CA GLY A 79 13.68 -7.56 -20.43
C GLY A 79 13.01 -6.18 -20.38
N THR A 80 12.60 -5.70 -19.21
CA THR A 80 11.98 -4.37 -19.04
C THR A 80 12.89 -3.40 -18.31
N ILE A 81 13.03 -2.18 -18.83
CA ILE A 81 13.58 -1.04 -18.08
C ILE A 81 12.45 -0.52 -17.18
N VAL A 82 12.52 -0.81 -15.88
CA VAL A 82 11.55 -0.32 -14.90
C VAL A 82 11.98 1.08 -14.45
N ALA A 83 11.14 2.08 -14.69
CA ALA A 83 11.30 3.39 -14.10
C ALA A 83 10.75 3.37 -12.67
N ILE A 84 11.64 3.41 -11.68
CA ILE A 84 11.25 3.44 -10.27
C ILE A 84 10.59 4.78 -9.99
N ASN A 85 9.38 4.75 -9.44
CA ASN A 85 8.70 5.95 -9.00
C ASN A 85 9.16 6.31 -7.57
N PRO A 86 9.90 7.41 -7.36
CA PRO A 86 10.42 7.76 -6.03
C PRO A 86 9.33 8.29 -5.08
N THR A 87 8.09 8.49 -5.55
CA THR A 87 7.02 9.06 -4.72
C THR A 87 6.57 8.12 -3.60
N THR A 88 6.56 6.80 -3.84
CA THR A 88 6.19 5.81 -2.81
C THR A 88 7.10 5.92 -1.59
N GLU A 89 8.42 5.91 -1.80
CA GLU A 89 9.40 6.07 -0.74
C GLU A 89 9.30 7.45 -0.09
N ARG A 90 9.20 8.53 -0.88
CA ARG A 90 9.09 9.91 -0.35
C ARG A 90 7.88 10.11 0.57
N LEU A 91 6.78 9.41 0.32
CA LEU A 91 5.59 9.48 1.17
C LEU A 91 5.77 8.75 2.51
N MET A 92 6.59 7.69 2.54
CA MET A 92 6.83 6.89 3.75
C MET A 92 8.02 7.38 4.59
N LEU A 93 9.04 7.99 3.96
CA LEU A 93 10.28 8.44 4.60
C LEU A 93 10.08 9.30 5.86
N PRO A 94 9.13 10.26 5.94
CA PRO A 94 8.96 11.10 7.13
C PRO A 94 8.53 10.34 8.38
N PHE A 95 7.89 9.18 8.21
CA PHE A 95 7.34 8.39 9.31
C PHE A 95 8.32 7.32 9.81
N ARG A 96 9.37 7.04 9.03
CA ARG A 96 10.33 5.97 9.32
C ARG A 96 11.10 6.26 10.60
N LYS A 97 11.12 5.29 11.52
CA LYS A 97 11.94 5.37 12.72
C LYS A 97 13.41 5.19 12.33
N MET A 98 14.14 6.29 12.21
CA MET A 98 15.58 6.24 11.97
C MET A 98 16.24 5.80 13.29
N GLY A 99 16.73 4.56 13.31
CA GLY A 99 17.62 4.11 14.38
C GLY A 99 18.83 5.02 14.46
N VAL A 100 19.12 5.51 15.67
CA VAL A 100 20.41 6.15 16.01
C VAL A 100 21.50 5.10 16.10
#